data_AF-A0A838VTN9-F1
#
_entry.id   AF-A0A838VTN9-F1
#
_cell.length_a   1.000
_cell.length_b   1.000
_cell.length_c   1.000
_cell.angle_alpha   90.00
_cell.angle_beta   90.00
_cell.angle_gamma   90.00
#
_symmetry.space_group_name_H-M   'P 1'
#
loop_
_entity.id
_entity.type
_entity.pdbx_description
1 polymer ?
#
loop_
_entity_poly.entity_id
_entity_poly.type
_entity_poly.pdbx_seq_one_letter_code
_entity_poly.pdbx_strand_id
1 'polypeptide(L)'
;LLVAFAVAMKLHLRSELVNDEVASLMSSERYLHLKDTNHPSLQIAFWIGDYLQIQYERDLLPIYQLTALHKLVDDLVNILGGCERILKTPIPLIYTVRLKQMVLIYCLVMPLDIVDELTWWTGPIIAFASFILLSIEEIGSEIEEPFGSDPNDLPLDGICNTINRNLEELIKLASNADRPSF
;
A
#
# COMPACT_ATOMS: atom_id res chain seq x y z
N LEU A 1 8.45 -16.89 1.18
CA LEU A 1 7.08 -16.71 0.62
C LEU A 1 6.33 -15.55 1.29
N LEU A 2 6.21 -15.48 2.62
CA LEU A 2 5.51 -14.37 3.29
C LEU A 2 6.10 -12.98 2.97
N VAL A 3 7.43 -12.83 3.03
CA VAL A 3 8.10 -11.58 2.61
C VAL A 3 7.83 -11.28 1.14
N ALA A 4 7.91 -12.31 0.28
CA ALA A 4 7.64 -12.16 -1.15
C ALA A 4 6.19 -11.73 -1.43
N PHE A 5 5.21 -12.17 -0.64
CA PHE A 5 3.83 -11.71 -0.73
C PHE A 5 3.72 -10.21 -0.41
N ALA A 6 4.36 -9.75 0.67
CA ALA A 6 4.37 -8.33 1.04
C ALA A 6 5.02 -7.45 -0.04
N VAL A 7 6.18 -7.87 -0.57
CA VAL A 7 6.87 -7.15 -1.65
C VAL A 7 6.04 -7.18 -2.94
N ALA A 8 5.46 -8.32 -3.32
CA ALA A 8 4.59 -8.40 -4.50
C ALA A 8 3.32 -7.55 -4.36
N MET A 9 2.76 -7.45 -3.15
CA MET A 9 1.65 -6.55 -2.85
C MET A 9 2.06 -5.10 -3.03
N LYS A 10 3.23 -4.67 -2.49
CA LYS A 10 3.77 -3.32 -2.71
C LYS A 10 3.86 -3.00 -4.21
N LEU A 11 4.51 -3.87 -4.98
CA LEU A 11 4.69 -3.65 -6.42
C LEU A 11 3.35 -3.59 -7.15
N HIS A 12 2.40 -4.45 -6.79
CA HIS A 12 1.05 -4.44 -7.36
C HIS A 12 0.32 -3.13 -7.07
N LEU A 13 0.36 -2.63 -5.83
CA LEU A 13 -0.30 -1.38 -5.44
C LEU A 13 0.32 -0.15 -6.12
N ARG A 14 1.63 -0.18 -6.38
CA ARG A 14 2.34 0.84 -7.17
C ARG A 14 2.20 0.70 -8.68
N SER A 15 1.49 -0.34 -9.16
CA SER A 15 1.44 -0.69 -10.57
C SER A 15 2.83 -0.92 -11.21
N GLU A 16 3.79 -1.38 -10.40
CA GLU A 16 5.15 -1.73 -10.82
C GLU A 16 5.23 -3.21 -11.24
N LEU A 17 6.14 -3.51 -12.15
CA LEU A 17 6.43 -4.88 -12.56
C LEU A 17 7.21 -5.62 -11.47
N VAL A 18 7.08 -6.95 -11.45
CA VAL A 18 7.84 -7.81 -10.55
C VAL A 18 9.35 -7.61 -10.77
N ASN A 19 10.04 -7.15 -9.73
CA ASN A 19 11.44 -6.73 -9.78
C ASN A 19 12.40 -7.81 -9.22
N ASP A 20 13.68 -7.48 -9.14
CA ASP A 20 14.73 -8.37 -8.59
C ASP A 20 14.59 -8.61 -7.08
N GLU A 21 13.89 -7.73 -6.36
CA GLU A 21 13.62 -7.89 -4.91
C GLU A 21 12.80 -9.16 -4.67
N VAL A 22 11.74 -9.37 -5.46
CA VAL A 22 10.95 -10.61 -5.41
C VAL A 22 11.77 -11.80 -5.89
N ALA A 23 12.62 -11.62 -6.91
CA ALA A 23 13.50 -12.68 -7.42
C ALA A 23 14.47 -13.20 -6.35
N SER A 24 14.98 -12.33 -5.49
CA SER A 24 15.88 -12.71 -4.39
C SER A 24 15.22 -13.58 -3.32
N LEU A 25 13.89 -13.55 -3.22
CA LEU A 25 13.10 -14.22 -2.18
C LEU A 25 12.53 -15.58 -2.59
N MET A 26 12.74 -16.01 -3.85
CA MET A 26 12.19 -17.27 -4.38
C MET A 26 13.09 -17.91 -5.45
N SER A 27 12.76 -19.15 -5.83
CA SER A 27 13.47 -19.83 -6.92
C SER A 27 13.16 -19.19 -8.28
N SER A 28 14.13 -19.28 -9.22
CA SER A 28 14.02 -18.69 -10.56
C SER A 28 12.82 -19.20 -11.35
N GLU A 29 12.43 -20.47 -11.17
CA GLU A 29 11.25 -21.07 -11.81
C GLU A 29 9.95 -20.39 -11.38
N ARG A 30 9.76 -20.18 -10.06
CA ARG A 30 8.59 -19.50 -9.52
C ARG A 30 8.56 -18.03 -9.95
N TYR A 31 9.72 -17.37 -9.99
CA TYR A 31 9.81 -15.99 -10.45
C TYR A 31 9.37 -15.82 -11.91
N LEU A 32 9.79 -16.74 -12.81
CA LEU A 32 9.34 -16.72 -14.21
C LEU A 32 7.82 -16.90 -14.32
N HIS A 33 7.26 -17.85 -13.58
CA HIS A 33 5.80 -18.02 -13.54
C HIS A 33 5.08 -16.77 -13.00
N LEU A 34 5.70 -16.03 -12.07
CA LEU A 34 5.12 -14.81 -11.51
C LEU A 34 5.05 -13.67 -12.55
N LYS A 35 6.01 -13.60 -13.48
CA LYS A 35 6.03 -12.58 -14.54
C LYS A 35 4.86 -12.71 -15.51
N ASP A 36 4.38 -13.93 -15.74
CA ASP A 36 3.27 -14.20 -16.65
C ASP A 36 1.89 -14.07 -15.96
N THR A 37 1.85 -13.81 -14.65
CA THR A 37 0.58 -13.68 -13.90
C THR A 37 0.12 -12.23 -13.75
N ASN A 38 -1.20 -12.02 -13.89
CA ASN A 38 -1.82 -10.70 -13.70
C ASN A 38 -1.85 -10.25 -12.23
N HIS A 39 -1.87 -11.18 -11.28
CA HIS A 39 -1.96 -10.91 -9.83
C HIS A 39 -0.85 -11.66 -9.08
N PRO A 40 0.39 -11.13 -9.06
CA PRO A 40 1.54 -11.82 -8.49
C PRO A 40 1.39 -12.08 -6.97
N SER A 41 0.82 -11.14 -6.22
CA SER A 41 0.58 -11.30 -4.77
C SER A 41 -0.41 -12.44 -4.48
N LEU A 42 -1.51 -12.53 -5.24
CA LEU A 42 -2.48 -13.61 -5.08
C LEU A 42 -1.88 -14.99 -5.44
N GLN A 43 -1.05 -15.03 -6.49
CA GLN A 43 -0.34 -16.25 -6.86
C GLN A 43 0.57 -16.77 -5.73
N ILE A 44 1.26 -15.86 -5.03
CA ILE A 44 2.09 -16.23 -3.87
C ILE A 44 1.22 -16.73 -2.71
N ALA A 45 0.07 -16.12 -2.44
CA ALA A 45 -0.86 -16.59 -1.42
C ALA A 45 -1.36 -18.01 -1.73
N PHE A 46 -1.69 -18.29 -2.99
CA PHE A 46 -2.03 -19.64 -3.44
C PHE A 46 -0.91 -20.65 -3.16
N TRP A 47 0.34 -20.31 -3.48
CA TRP A 47 1.49 -21.19 -3.17
C TRP A 47 1.71 -21.41 -1.67
N ILE A 48 1.37 -20.43 -0.82
CA ILE A 48 1.41 -20.62 0.64
C ILE A 48 0.33 -21.63 1.06
N GLY A 49 -0.89 -21.50 0.55
CA GLY A 49 -1.97 -22.47 0.81
C GLY A 49 -1.62 -23.88 0.34
N ASP A 50 -1.11 -24.01 -0.89
CA ASP A 50 -0.65 -25.29 -1.44
C ASP A 50 0.44 -25.94 -0.58
N TYR A 51 1.41 -25.15 -0.10
CA TYR A 51 2.43 -25.64 0.82
C TYR A 51 1.81 -26.17 2.13
N LEU A 52 0.84 -25.46 2.71
CA LEU A 52 0.17 -25.90 3.94
C LEU A 52 -0.58 -27.23 3.72
N GLN A 53 -1.26 -27.36 2.59
CA GLN A 53 -1.97 -28.58 2.19
C GLN A 53 -1.00 -29.77 2.06
N ILE A 54 0.13 -29.59 1.37
CA ILE A 54 1.16 -30.63 1.23
C ILE A 54 1.71 -31.08 2.60
N GLN A 55 1.88 -30.16 3.55
CA GLN A 55 2.39 -30.49 4.88
C GLN A 55 1.36 -31.26 5.73
N TYR A 56 0.07 -30.99 5.52
CA TYR A 56 -1.00 -31.80 6.09
C TYR A 56 -1.03 -33.22 5.50
N GLU A 57 -0.91 -33.37 4.18
CA GLU A 57 -0.86 -34.68 3.50
C GLU A 57 0.34 -35.54 3.91
N ARG A 58 1.38 -34.91 4.46
CA ARG A 58 2.57 -35.57 5.03
C ARG A 58 2.43 -35.93 6.51
N ASP A 59 1.24 -35.78 7.10
CA ASP A 59 0.96 -35.95 8.53
C ASP A 59 1.83 -35.08 9.45
N LEU A 60 2.41 -33.98 8.93
CA LEU A 60 3.24 -33.04 9.70
C LEU A 60 2.42 -31.95 10.38
N LEU A 61 1.17 -31.76 9.94
CA LEU A 61 0.24 -30.77 10.48
C LEU A 61 -1.10 -31.44 10.81
N PRO A 62 -1.63 -31.27 12.03
CA PRO A 62 -2.98 -31.72 12.33
C PRO A 62 -4.03 -30.77 11.72
N ILE A 63 -5.22 -31.30 11.44
CA ILE A 63 -6.28 -30.59 10.72
C ILE A 63 -6.68 -29.25 11.37
N TYR A 64 -6.71 -29.16 12.70
CA TYR A 64 -7.08 -27.93 13.39
C TYR A 64 -6.05 -26.81 13.20
N GLN A 65 -4.76 -27.15 13.09
CA GLN A 65 -3.70 -26.17 12.77
C GLN A 65 -3.79 -25.78 11.30
N LEU A 66 -4.09 -26.71 10.39
CA LEU A 66 -4.28 -26.40 8.97
C LEU A 66 -5.41 -25.39 8.78
N THR A 67 -6.58 -25.60 9.40
CA THR A 67 -7.69 -24.65 9.31
C THR A 67 -7.32 -23.28 9.87
N ALA A 68 -6.59 -23.22 10.99
CA ALA A 68 -6.13 -21.96 11.56
C ALA A 68 -5.15 -21.23 10.64
N LEU A 69 -4.21 -21.94 10.02
CA LEU A 69 -3.22 -21.38 9.10
C LEU A 69 -3.86 -20.91 7.78
N HIS A 70 -4.80 -21.68 7.21
CA HIS A 70 -5.54 -21.23 6.03
C HIS A 70 -6.35 -19.96 6.31
N LYS A 71 -6.96 -19.84 7.50
CA LYS A 71 -7.63 -18.60 7.89
C LYS A 71 -6.68 -17.39 7.89
N LEU A 72 -5.43 -17.56 8.34
CA LEU A 72 -4.43 -16.48 8.27
C LEU A 72 -4.06 -16.13 6.82
N VAL A 73 -4.04 -17.11 5.90
CA VAL A 73 -3.86 -16.85 4.47
C VAL A 73 -5.05 -16.09 3.88
N ASP A 74 -6.28 -16.47 4.25
CA ASP A 74 -7.49 -15.75 3.86
C ASP A 74 -7.47 -14.31 4.36
N ASP A 75 -6.99 -14.08 5.59
CA ASP A 75 -6.81 -12.74 6.15
C ASP A 75 -5.80 -11.90 5.32
N LEU A 76 -4.69 -12.50 4.86
CA LEU A 76 -3.75 -11.83 3.95
C LEU A 76 -4.41 -11.44 2.63
N VAL A 77 -5.20 -12.33 2.04
CA VAL A 77 -5.94 -12.07 0.79
C VAL A 77 -7.01 -10.99 1.00
N ASN A 78 -7.69 -10.99 2.14
CA ASN A 78 -8.66 -9.96 2.51
C ASN A 78 -8.00 -8.59 2.66
N ILE A 79 -6.80 -8.51 3.24
CA ILE A 79 -6.01 -7.26 3.32
C ILE A 79 -5.63 -6.78 1.92
N LEU A 80 -5.14 -7.68 1.04
CA LEU A 80 -4.87 -7.34 -0.35
C LEU A 80 -6.10 -6.76 -1.05
N GLY A 81 -7.26 -7.42 -0.93
CA GLY A 81 -8.52 -6.94 -1.48
C GLY A 81 -8.97 -5.59 -0.89
N GLY A 82 -8.67 -5.35 0.39
CA GLY A 82 -8.88 -4.05 1.04
C GLY A 82 -8.04 -2.94 0.40
N CYS A 83 -6.74 -3.18 0.21
CA CYS A 83 -5.85 -2.24 -0.47
C CYS A 83 -6.25 -2.02 -1.93
N GLU A 84 -6.65 -3.07 -2.66
CA GLU A 84 -7.18 -2.93 -4.02
C GLU A 84 -8.45 -2.11 -4.08
N ARG A 85 -9.35 -2.23 -3.08
CA ARG A 85 -10.55 -1.38 -3.02
C ARG A 85 -10.16 0.07 -2.86
N ILE A 86 -9.26 0.40 -1.93
CA ILE A 86 -8.77 1.78 -1.76
C ILE A 86 -8.18 2.31 -3.07
N LEU A 87 -7.35 1.52 -3.75
CA LEU A 87 -6.73 1.91 -5.02
C LEU A 87 -7.74 2.05 -6.17
N LYS A 88 -8.72 1.14 -6.28
CA LYS A 88 -9.68 1.07 -7.40
C LYS A 88 -10.95 1.89 -7.17
N THR A 89 -11.16 2.44 -5.98
CA THR A 89 -12.25 3.37 -5.68
C THR A 89 -11.72 4.77 -5.39
N PRO A 90 -11.00 5.41 -6.33
CA PRO A 90 -10.61 6.80 -6.17
C PRO A 90 -11.86 7.69 -6.15
N ILE A 91 -11.71 8.88 -5.59
CA ILE A 91 -12.76 9.90 -5.65
C ILE A 91 -13.06 10.18 -7.15
N PRO A 92 -14.33 10.31 -7.55
CA PRO A 92 -14.66 10.51 -8.95
C PRO A 92 -13.92 11.71 -9.53
N LEU A 93 -13.18 11.54 -10.64
CA LEU A 93 -12.37 12.58 -11.27
C LEU A 93 -13.13 13.90 -11.49
N ILE A 94 -14.42 13.81 -11.82
CA ILE A 94 -15.25 14.99 -12.02
C ILE A 94 -15.42 15.82 -10.74
N TYR A 95 -15.40 15.20 -9.56
CA TYR A 95 -15.47 15.91 -8.28
C TYR A 95 -14.20 16.73 -8.06
N THR A 96 -13.02 16.12 -8.17
CA THR A 96 -11.72 16.77 -7.97
C THR A 96 -11.53 17.95 -8.93
N VAL A 97 -11.83 17.76 -10.22
CA VAL A 97 -11.75 18.84 -11.23
C VAL A 97 -12.70 19.99 -10.90
N ARG A 98 -13.92 19.70 -10.43
CA ARG A 98 -14.92 20.73 -10.10
C ARG A 98 -14.56 21.48 -8.82
N LEU A 99 -14.03 20.79 -7.82
CA LEU A 99 -13.56 21.39 -6.58
C LEU A 99 -12.45 22.41 -6.87
N LYS A 100 -11.44 22.04 -7.67
CA LYS A 100 -10.34 22.92 -8.08
C LYS A 100 -10.83 24.16 -8.83
N GLN A 101 -11.78 23.99 -9.76
CA GLN A 101 -12.42 25.12 -10.47
C GLN A 101 -13.16 26.05 -9.51
N MET A 102 -13.90 25.51 -8.52
CA MET A 102 -14.64 26.30 -7.55
C MET A 102 -13.71 27.10 -6.63
N VAL A 103 -12.62 26.49 -6.14
CA VAL A 103 -11.60 27.17 -5.32
C VAL A 103 -10.94 28.31 -6.11
N LEU A 104 -10.62 28.07 -7.39
CA LEU A 104 -10.03 29.09 -8.26
C LEU A 104 -11.00 30.26 -8.48
N ILE A 105 -12.26 29.98 -8.82
CA ILE A 105 -13.29 31.02 -9.00
C ILE A 105 -13.48 31.79 -7.69
N TYR A 106 -13.52 31.12 -6.55
CA TYR A 106 -13.65 31.77 -5.25
C TYR A 106 -12.50 32.73 -5.00
N CYS A 107 -11.24 32.32 -5.24
CA CYS A 107 -10.07 33.18 -5.10
C CYS A 107 -10.10 34.40 -6.04
N LEU A 108 -10.71 34.28 -7.23
CA LEU A 108 -10.87 35.38 -8.18
C LEU A 108 -12.01 36.34 -7.85
N VAL A 109 -13.09 35.85 -7.23
CA VAL A 109 -14.26 36.66 -6.88
C VAL A 109 -14.07 37.37 -5.54
N MET A 110 -13.41 36.72 -4.57
CA MET A 110 -13.11 37.28 -3.24
C MET A 110 -12.56 38.72 -3.26
N PRO A 111 -11.59 39.12 -4.11
CA PRO A 111 -11.12 40.51 -4.17
C PRO A 111 -12.20 41.53 -4.46
N LEU A 112 -13.18 41.19 -5.28
CA LEU A 112 -14.25 42.12 -5.64
C LEU A 112 -15.20 42.37 -4.46
N ASP A 113 -15.28 41.43 -3.52
CA ASP A 113 -16.17 41.50 -2.36
C ASP A 113 -15.64 42.43 -1.26
N ILE A 114 -14.32 42.40 -1.02
CA ILE A 114 -13.69 43.08 0.13
C ILE A 114 -12.83 44.30 -0.24
N VAL A 115 -12.77 44.69 -1.53
CA VAL A 115 -11.91 45.80 -1.99
C VAL A 115 -12.26 47.14 -1.34
N ASP A 116 -13.55 47.41 -1.11
CA ASP A 116 -14.03 48.69 -0.58
C ASP A 116 -13.67 48.89 0.91
N GLU A 117 -13.59 47.79 1.68
CA GLU A 117 -13.26 47.84 3.11
C GLU A 117 -11.74 47.92 3.35
N LEU A 118 -10.94 47.19 2.55
CA LEU A 118 -9.51 47.00 2.82
C LEU A 118 -8.57 47.78 1.89
N THR A 119 -9.05 48.27 0.74
CA THR A 119 -8.28 49.03 -0.27
C THR A 119 -6.85 48.51 -0.50
N TRP A 120 -5.83 49.08 0.17
CA TRP A 120 -4.42 48.67 0.00
C TRP A 120 -4.09 47.32 0.63
N TRP A 121 -4.80 46.91 1.69
CA TRP A 121 -4.60 45.64 2.38
C TRP A 121 -5.25 44.45 1.67
N THR A 122 -6.15 44.72 0.72
CA THR A 122 -6.86 43.71 -0.08
C THR A 122 -5.89 42.76 -0.76
N GLY A 123 -4.84 43.27 -1.41
CA GLY A 123 -3.84 42.44 -2.10
C GLY A 123 -3.13 41.43 -1.17
N PRO A 124 -2.45 41.89 -0.11
CA PRO A 124 -1.77 41.01 0.84
C PRO A 124 -2.69 39.98 1.52
N ILE A 125 -3.89 40.38 1.92
CA ILE A 125 -4.82 39.51 2.63
C ILE A 125 -5.37 38.41 1.70
N ILE A 126 -5.66 38.75 0.44
CA ILE A 126 -6.14 37.78 -0.53
C ILE A 126 -5.02 36.83 -0.96
N ALA A 127 -3.81 37.34 -1.17
CA ALA A 127 -2.67 36.47 -1.44
C ALA A 127 -2.49 35.43 -0.32
N PHE A 128 -2.62 35.85 0.94
CA PHE A 128 -2.55 34.94 2.09
C PHE A 128 -3.74 33.96 2.15
N ALA A 129 -4.97 34.43 1.95
CA ALA A 129 -6.17 33.59 1.95
C ALA A 129 -6.18 32.56 0.81
N SER A 130 -5.84 32.99 -0.42
CA SER A 130 -5.71 32.12 -1.58
C SER A 130 -4.58 31.10 -1.38
N PHE A 131 -3.45 31.51 -0.79
CA PHE A 131 -2.39 30.56 -0.45
C PHE A 131 -2.90 29.45 0.48
N ILE A 132 -3.66 29.78 1.53
CA ILE A 132 -4.25 28.77 2.43
C ILE A 132 -5.20 27.84 1.66
N LEU A 133 -6.14 28.40 0.90
CA LEU A 133 -7.15 27.60 0.20
C LEU A 133 -6.56 26.68 -0.86
N LEU A 134 -5.62 27.19 -1.66
CA LEU A 134 -4.92 26.40 -2.67
C LEU A 134 -4.02 25.34 -2.02
N SER A 135 -3.37 25.67 -0.90
CA SER A 135 -2.55 24.68 -0.18
C SER A 135 -3.40 23.52 0.36
N ILE A 136 -4.60 23.79 0.88
CA ILE A 136 -5.51 22.74 1.38
C ILE A 136 -5.99 21.85 0.22
N GLU A 137 -6.29 22.43 -0.94
CA GLU A 137 -6.68 21.66 -2.13
C GLU A 137 -5.55 20.74 -2.61
N GLU A 138 -4.33 21.26 -2.66
CA GLU A 138 -3.15 20.48 -3.07
C GLU A 138 -2.85 19.34 -2.08
N ILE A 139 -2.86 19.62 -0.77
CA ILE A 139 -2.68 18.60 0.27
C ILE A 139 -3.76 17.52 0.16
N GLY A 140 -5.01 17.92 -0.12
CA GLY A 140 -6.10 16.98 -0.34
C GLY A 140 -5.81 16.03 -1.51
N SER A 141 -5.31 16.58 -2.62
CA SER A 141 -4.94 15.80 -3.80
C SER A 141 -3.79 14.81 -3.52
N GLU A 142 -2.79 15.19 -2.73
CA GLU A 142 -1.68 14.30 -2.37
C GLU A 142 -2.17 13.12 -1.50
N ILE A 143 -3.07 13.37 -0.55
CA ILE A 143 -3.58 12.32 0.37
C ILE A 143 -4.48 11.29 -0.35
N GLU A 144 -5.03 11.63 -1.52
CA GLU A 144 -5.88 10.74 -2.31
C GLU A 144 -5.11 9.54 -2.92
N GLU A 145 -3.77 9.62 -3.10
CA GLU A 145 -2.94 8.58 -3.73
C GLU A 145 -1.94 7.90 -2.75
N PRO A 146 -2.41 7.24 -1.67
CA PRO A 146 -1.55 6.84 -0.54
C PRO A 146 -0.48 5.77 -0.85
N PHE A 147 -0.57 5.10 -1.99
CA PHE A 147 0.30 3.97 -2.35
C PHE A 147 1.39 4.34 -3.36
N GLY A 148 1.53 5.61 -3.72
CA GLY A 148 2.51 6.07 -4.70
C GLY A 148 3.96 6.00 -4.21
N SER A 149 4.77 6.91 -4.77
CA SER A 149 6.20 7.05 -4.46
C SER A 149 6.57 8.47 -4.01
N ASP A 150 5.58 9.33 -3.77
CA ASP A 150 5.81 10.69 -3.32
C ASP A 150 6.23 10.70 -1.84
N PRO A 151 6.92 11.76 -1.37
CA PRO A 151 7.42 11.83 0.01
C PRO A 151 6.33 11.72 1.08
N ASN A 152 5.10 12.06 0.75
CA ASN A 152 3.95 12.05 1.64
C ASN A 152 3.13 10.75 1.57
N ASP A 153 3.51 9.82 0.69
CA ASP A 153 2.86 8.52 0.55
C ASP A 153 3.29 7.54 1.65
N LEU A 154 2.60 6.41 1.73
CA LEU A 154 2.95 5.35 2.66
C LEU A 154 4.36 4.81 2.36
N PRO A 155 5.23 4.67 3.38
CA PRO A 155 6.59 4.15 3.20
C PRO A 155 6.59 2.63 3.03
N LEU A 156 5.99 2.12 1.95
CA LEU A 156 5.78 0.70 1.70
C LEU A 156 7.09 -0.10 1.68
N ASP A 157 8.18 0.48 1.19
CA ASP A 157 9.52 -0.14 1.24
C ASP A 157 10.00 -0.32 2.69
N GLY A 158 9.82 0.71 3.53
CA GLY A 158 10.16 0.64 4.95
C GLY A 158 9.31 -0.40 5.70
N ILE A 159 8.03 -0.51 5.35
CA ILE A 159 7.13 -1.53 5.89
C ILE A 159 7.59 -2.93 5.47
N CYS A 160 7.87 -3.15 4.18
CA CYS A 160 8.35 -4.44 3.68
C CYS A 160 9.68 -4.86 4.32
N ASN A 161 10.62 -3.93 4.46
CA ASN A 161 11.90 -4.17 5.13
C ASN A 161 11.72 -4.52 6.61
N THR A 162 10.77 -3.87 7.29
CA THR A 162 10.44 -4.18 8.69
C THR A 162 9.83 -5.58 8.81
N ILE A 163 8.92 -5.96 7.91
CA ILE A 163 8.36 -7.32 7.84
C ILE A 163 9.46 -8.35 7.62
N ASN A 164 10.38 -8.10 6.68
CA ASN A 164 11.50 -9.00 6.41
C ASN A 164 12.38 -9.20 7.65
N ARG A 165 12.81 -8.11 8.29
CA ARG A 165 13.62 -8.17 9.51
C ARG A 165 12.92 -8.93 10.63
N ASN A 166 11.65 -8.65 10.88
CA ASN A 166 10.88 -9.33 11.93
C ASN A 166 10.79 -10.84 11.67
N LEU A 167 10.60 -11.25 10.41
CA LEU A 167 10.57 -12.68 10.05
C LEU A 167 11.95 -13.33 10.20
N GLU A 168 13.03 -12.67 9.80
CA GLU A 168 14.39 -13.17 10.02
C GLU A 168 14.70 -13.36 11.52
N GLU A 169 14.27 -12.43 12.37
CA GLU A 169 14.42 -12.55 13.83
C GLU A 169 13.63 -13.74 14.40
N LEU A 170 12.38 -13.92 13.97
CA LEU A 170 11.56 -15.06 14.39
C LEU A 170 12.16 -16.41 13.96
N ILE A 171 12.69 -16.50 12.74
CA ILE A 171 13.37 -17.72 12.25
C ILE A 171 14.63 -18.01 13.08
N LYS A 172 15.41 -16.97 13.42
CA LYS A 172 16.58 -17.13 14.31
C LYS A 172 16.16 -17.59 15.71
N LEU A 173 15.09 -17.05 16.27
CA LEU A 173 14.58 -17.46 17.58
C LEU A 173 14.10 -18.92 17.57
N ALA A 174 13.34 -19.32 16.55
CA ALA A 174 12.86 -20.70 16.40
C ALA A 174 14.03 -21.70 16.26
N SER A 175 15.04 -21.37 15.44
CA SER A 175 16.21 -22.24 15.27
C SER A 175 17.09 -22.34 16.54
N ASN A 176 17.08 -21.32 17.40
CA ASN A 176 17.75 -21.36 18.70
C ASN A 176 16.98 -22.14 19.76
N ALA A 177 15.64 -22.17 19.70
CA ALA A 177 14.80 -22.93 20.63
C ALA A 177 14.96 -24.45 20.45
N ASP A 178 15.29 -24.92 19.24
CA ASP A 178 15.61 -26.32 18.94
C ASP A 178 17.01 -26.75 19.41
N ARG A 179 17.84 -25.83 19.94
CA ARG A 179 19.11 -26.19 20.59
C ARG A 179 18.85 -26.35 22.09
N PRO A 180 18.93 -27.56 22.67
CA PRO A 180 18.85 -27.70 24.12
C PRO A 180 19.98 -26.88 24.74
N SER A 181 19.62 -25.94 25.60
CA SER A 181 20.55 -25.30 26.52
C SER A 181 21.20 -26.40 27.36
N PHE A 182 22.53 -26.55 27.21
CA PHE A 182 23.37 -27.47 27.99
C PHE A 182 23.15 -27.35 29.50
#